data_AF-A0A8C9GVY7-F1
#
_entry.id   AF-A0A8C9GVY7-F1
#
_cell.length_a   1.000
_cell.length_b   1.000
_cell.length_c   1.000
_cell.angle_alpha   90.00
_cell.angle_beta   90.00
_cell.angle_gamma   90.00
#
_symmetry.space_group_name_H-M   'P 1'
#
loop_
_entity.id
_entity.type
_entity.pdbx_description
1 polymer ?
#
loop_
_entity_poly.entity_id
_entity_poly.type
_entity_poly.pdbx_seq_one_letter_code
_entity_poly.pdbx_strand_id
1 'polypeptide(L)'
;MNGKRPAEPGPARVGKKGKKEVMAEFSDAVTEETLKKQVAEAWSRRTPFSHEVIIMDMDPFLHCVIPNFIQSQDFLEGLQKELMNLDFHEKYNDLYKFQQSDDLKKRREPHISALRKILFEDFRSWLSDISKIDLESTTDMSCAKYEFTDALLCHDDELEGRRIAFILYLVPPWDRSLGGTLDLYSIDEHFQPKQIVKSLIPSWNKLVFFEVSPVSFHQVSEVLSEEKSRLSISGWFHGPSLTRPPNYFEPPIPRSPHIPQDHEILYDWINPTYLDMDYQVQIQEEFEESSEILLKEFLKPEKFAKVCEALERGDVEWSSRGPPNKRFYEKAEESKLPEILKECMKLFRSEALFLLLSNFTGLKLHFLAPSEEEEEMNDKKEEEAADSTEEGTSHSPPEPENNQTAISNSSQQNNDQTDPEPEENETKKESSVPTCQGELRRWKTGHYTLIHDHSKAEFALDLILYCGCEGWEPEYGGFTSYIAKGEDEEV
;
A
#
# COMPACT_ATOMS: atom_id res chain seq x y z
N MET A 1 -22.37 73.37 53.62
CA MET A 1 -23.11 72.37 52.81
C MET A 1 -22.23 71.93 51.67
N ASN A 2 -22.36 70.66 51.27
CA ASN A 2 -21.58 69.88 50.28
C ASN A 2 -20.21 69.42 50.81
N GLY A 3 -19.93 68.15 51.10
CA GLY A 3 -20.56 66.88 50.73
C GLY A 3 -19.44 65.95 50.24
N LYS A 4 -18.88 65.09 51.10
CA LYS A 4 -17.94 64.03 50.72
C LYS A 4 -18.59 62.67 50.98
N ARG A 5 -18.89 61.95 49.90
CA ARG A 5 -19.29 60.52 49.93
C ARG A 5 -18.10 59.64 50.34
N PRO A 6 -18.31 58.51 51.02
CA PRO A 6 -17.27 57.48 51.19
C PRO A 6 -17.09 56.69 49.89
N ALA A 7 -15.86 56.31 49.57
CA ALA A 7 -15.54 55.42 48.46
C ALA A 7 -15.80 53.95 48.85
N GLU A 8 -16.43 53.20 47.95
CA GLU A 8 -16.65 51.76 48.06
C GLU A 8 -15.33 50.97 47.93
N PRO A 9 -15.22 49.80 48.58
CA PRO A 9 -14.06 48.92 48.43
C PRO A 9 -14.12 48.20 47.07
N GLY A 10 -13.08 48.39 46.25
CA GLY A 10 -12.94 47.70 44.96
C GLY A 10 -12.82 46.17 45.12
N PRO A 11 -13.13 45.40 44.06
CA PRO A 11 -13.17 43.95 44.14
C PRO A 11 -11.77 43.36 44.34
N ALA A 12 -11.72 42.33 45.19
CA ALA A 12 -10.53 41.57 45.50
C ALA A 12 -9.87 41.04 44.22
N ARG A 13 -8.54 41.22 44.12
CA ARG A 13 -7.71 40.61 43.07
C ARG A 13 -7.86 39.09 43.16
N VAL A 14 -8.49 38.50 42.15
CA VAL A 14 -8.44 37.07 41.89
C VAL A 14 -6.96 36.71 41.65
N GLY A 15 -6.38 35.97 42.60
CA GLY A 15 -5.02 35.47 42.48
C GLY A 15 -4.88 34.63 41.21
N LYS A 16 -3.86 34.93 40.40
CA LYS A 16 -3.38 34.02 39.35
C LYS A 16 -3.07 32.67 40.01
N LYS A 17 -3.90 31.66 39.75
CA LYS A 17 -3.52 30.25 39.99
C LYS A 17 -2.28 30.02 39.14
N GLY A 18 -1.13 29.86 39.78
CA GLY A 18 0.10 29.43 39.11
C GLY A 18 -0.20 28.13 38.37
N LYS A 19 0.24 28.02 37.12
CA LYS A 19 0.25 26.74 36.40
C LYS A 19 1.04 25.75 37.27
N LYS A 20 0.35 24.81 37.88
CA LYS A 20 0.99 23.71 38.61
C LYS A 20 1.67 22.87 37.53
N GLU A 21 3.00 22.82 37.56
CA GLU A 21 3.77 21.99 36.64
C GLU A 21 3.41 20.53 36.93
N VAL A 22 2.92 19.82 35.92
CA VAL A 22 2.60 18.40 36.03
C VAL A 22 3.92 17.65 35.89
N MET A 23 4.30 16.91 36.94
CA MET A 23 5.52 16.10 36.96
C MET A 23 5.14 14.64 37.20
N ALA A 24 5.75 13.76 36.43
CA ALA A 24 5.71 12.32 36.60
C ALA A 24 7.03 11.73 36.09
N GLU A 25 7.35 10.52 36.52
CA GLU A 25 8.53 9.78 36.12
C GLU A 25 8.13 8.39 35.64
N PHE A 26 8.96 7.82 34.76
CA PHE A 26 8.85 6.41 34.42
C PHE A 26 9.41 5.56 35.56
N SER A 27 9.04 4.28 35.61
CA SER A 27 9.26 3.39 36.75
C SER A 27 10.70 3.40 37.28
N ASP A 28 10.87 3.84 38.53
CA ASP A 28 12.16 3.78 39.24
C ASP A 28 12.77 2.38 39.27
N ALA A 29 11.95 1.33 39.18
CA ALA A 29 12.44 -0.03 39.20
C ALA A 29 13.40 -0.31 38.03
N VAL A 30 13.16 0.28 36.85
CA VAL A 30 14.04 0.11 35.68
C VAL A 30 15.24 1.07 35.68
N THR A 31 15.21 2.12 36.51
CA THR A 31 16.36 3.04 36.68
C THR A 31 17.34 2.55 37.74
N GLU A 32 16.96 1.54 38.53
CA GLU A 32 17.84 0.88 39.49
C GLU A 32 19.12 0.36 38.80
N GLU A 33 20.27 0.73 39.35
CA GLU A 33 21.57 0.55 38.72
C GLU A 33 21.92 -0.91 38.42
N THR A 34 21.53 -1.85 39.30
CA THR A 34 21.81 -3.27 39.06
C THR A 34 20.95 -3.82 37.93
N LEU A 35 19.65 -3.51 37.91
CA LEU A 35 18.75 -3.94 36.85
C LEU A 35 19.13 -3.31 35.51
N LYS A 36 19.43 -2.00 35.48
CA LYS A 36 19.87 -1.31 34.26
C LYS A 36 21.13 -1.95 33.67
N LYS A 37 22.11 -2.34 34.51
CA LYS A 37 23.32 -3.04 34.06
C LYS A 37 23.03 -4.43 33.50
N GLN A 38 22.10 -5.18 34.11
CA GLN A 38 21.68 -6.49 33.61
C GLN A 38 20.98 -6.40 32.25
N VAL A 39 20.09 -5.40 32.09
CA VAL A 39 19.43 -5.13 30.81
C VAL A 39 20.46 -4.73 29.75
N ALA A 40 21.42 -3.87 30.09
CA ALA A 40 22.51 -3.49 29.18
C ALA A 40 23.39 -4.68 28.77
N GLU A 41 23.73 -5.57 29.71
CA GLU A 41 24.48 -6.79 29.43
C GLU A 41 23.71 -7.72 28.48
N ALA A 42 22.42 -7.92 28.74
CA ALA A 42 21.57 -8.78 27.93
C ALA A 42 21.32 -8.18 26.53
N TRP A 43 21.19 -6.85 26.41
CA TRP A 43 21.11 -6.15 25.13
C TRP A 43 22.39 -6.37 24.33
N SER A 44 23.54 -6.11 24.97
CA SER A 44 24.86 -6.26 24.35
C SER A 44 25.13 -7.68 23.86
N ARG A 45 24.66 -8.70 24.60
CA ARG A 45 24.86 -10.12 24.25
C ARG A 45 23.78 -10.69 23.35
N ARG A 46 22.72 -9.92 23.04
CA ARG A 46 21.52 -10.40 22.35
C ARG A 46 20.97 -11.67 23.01
N THR A 47 20.79 -11.62 24.32
CA THR A 47 20.25 -12.73 25.12
C THR A 47 18.93 -12.33 25.79
N PRO A 48 17.96 -13.26 25.90
CA PRO A 48 16.72 -12.96 26.61
C PRO A 48 16.99 -12.64 28.08
N PHE A 49 16.17 -11.76 28.64
CA PHE A 49 16.22 -11.34 30.04
C PHE A 49 14.79 -11.17 30.56
N SER A 50 14.49 -11.76 31.71
CA SER A 50 13.15 -11.70 32.30
C SER A 50 13.24 -11.26 33.74
N HIS A 51 12.46 -10.25 34.08
CA HIS A 51 12.32 -9.68 35.41
C HIS A 51 10.85 -9.27 35.61
N GLU A 52 10.42 -9.09 36.87
CA GLU A 52 9.03 -8.73 37.20
C GLU A 52 8.56 -7.43 36.51
N VAL A 53 9.47 -6.46 36.37
CA VAL A 53 9.16 -5.13 35.82
C VAL A 53 9.62 -4.92 34.37
N ILE A 54 10.34 -5.88 33.77
CA ILE A 54 10.79 -5.79 32.38
C ILE A 54 11.08 -7.17 31.82
N ILE A 55 10.60 -7.43 30.60
CA ILE A 55 10.91 -8.63 29.84
C ILE A 55 11.56 -8.17 28.54
N MET A 56 12.71 -8.74 28.20
CA MET A 56 13.41 -8.55 26.94
C MET A 56 13.61 -9.89 26.28
N ASP A 57 13.18 -10.02 25.04
CA ASP A 57 13.27 -11.25 24.27
C ASP A 57 13.87 -10.96 22.89
N MET A 58 14.50 -11.97 22.30
CA MET A 58 15.26 -11.87 21.06
C MET A 58 14.57 -12.55 19.88
N ASP A 59 13.54 -13.36 20.15
CA ASP A 59 12.79 -14.10 19.13
C ASP A 59 11.42 -13.44 18.90
N PRO A 60 11.03 -13.01 17.68
CA PRO A 60 11.76 -13.14 16.41
C PRO A 60 12.87 -12.10 16.22
N PHE A 61 12.82 -11.01 16.98
CA PHE A 61 13.84 -9.97 17.04
C PHE A 61 13.82 -9.33 18.44
N LEU A 62 14.77 -8.44 18.72
CA LEU A 62 14.85 -7.77 20.02
C LEU A 62 13.60 -6.92 20.26
N HIS A 63 12.81 -7.31 21.26
CA HIS A 63 11.68 -6.53 21.77
C HIS A 63 11.62 -6.62 23.29
N CYS A 64 11.17 -5.54 23.90
CA CYS A 64 11.09 -5.36 25.33
C CYS A 64 9.68 -4.93 25.74
N VAL A 65 9.24 -5.39 26.90
CA VAL A 65 7.95 -5.05 27.51
C VAL A 65 8.19 -4.57 28.93
N ILE A 66 7.75 -3.34 29.22
CA ILE A 66 7.75 -2.73 30.55
C ILE A 66 6.29 -2.52 30.97
N PRO A 67 5.72 -3.39 31.83
CA PRO A 67 4.44 -3.11 32.47
C PRO A 67 4.58 -1.97 33.48
N ASN A 68 3.48 -1.24 33.71
CA ASN A 68 3.43 -0.13 34.67
C ASN A 68 4.52 0.93 34.42
N PHE A 69 4.66 1.36 33.16
CA PHE A 69 5.76 2.22 32.71
C PHE A 69 5.83 3.54 33.47
N ILE A 70 4.71 4.23 33.70
CA ILE A 70 4.64 5.45 34.51
C ILE A 70 3.99 5.15 35.86
N GLN A 71 4.60 5.58 36.96
CA GLN A 71 4.12 5.22 38.31
C GLN A 71 2.83 5.96 38.71
N SER A 72 2.70 7.22 38.31
CA SER A 72 1.58 8.08 38.71
C SER A 72 0.32 7.77 37.89
N GLN A 73 -0.64 7.11 38.52
CA GLN A 73 -1.94 6.83 37.88
C GLN A 73 -2.72 8.13 37.58
N ASP A 74 -2.67 9.11 38.49
CA ASP A 74 -3.27 10.44 38.29
C ASP A 74 -2.71 11.13 37.02
N PHE A 75 -1.42 10.95 36.74
CA PHE A 75 -0.80 11.47 35.53
C PHE A 75 -1.35 10.79 34.28
N LEU A 76 -1.48 9.47 34.28
CA LEU A 76 -1.96 8.71 33.13
C LEU A 76 -3.43 8.99 32.83
N GLU A 77 -4.27 9.15 33.85
CA GLU A 77 -5.67 9.55 33.68
C GLU A 77 -5.77 10.99 33.12
N GLY A 78 -4.93 11.90 33.61
CA GLY A 78 -4.80 13.25 33.06
C GLY A 78 -4.32 13.27 31.61
N LEU A 79 -3.34 12.43 31.28
CA LEU A 79 -2.81 12.24 29.92
C LEU A 79 -3.89 11.68 29.00
N GLN A 80 -4.56 10.59 29.37
CA GLN A 80 -5.65 10.01 28.58
C GLN A 80 -6.75 11.05 28.32
N LYS A 81 -7.11 11.84 29.33
CA LYS A 81 -8.09 12.93 29.19
C LYS A 81 -7.63 14.02 28.21
N GLU A 82 -6.35 14.40 28.22
CA GLU A 82 -5.82 15.35 27.25
C GLU A 82 -5.84 14.76 25.82
N LEU A 83 -5.41 13.51 25.66
CA LEU A 83 -5.36 12.84 24.36
C LEU A 83 -6.74 12.61 23.75
N MET A 84 -7.73 12.19 24.55
CA MET A 84 -9.11 11.99 24.07
C MET A 84 -9.82 13.30 23.70
N ASN A 85 -9.29 14.46 24.08
CA ASN A 85 -9.78 15.77 23.68
C ASN A 85 -9.06 16.34 22.45
N LEU A 86 -8.12 15.60 21.87
CA LEU A 86 -7.50 15.98 20.60
C LEU A 86 -8.44 15.66 19.44
N ASP A 87 -8.27 16.41 18.35
CA ASP A 87 -8.85 16.04 17.08
C ASP A 87 -8.09 14.84 16.51
N PHE A 88 -8.84 13.86 16.03
CA PHE A 88 -8.32 12.67 15.35
C PHE A 88 -8.75 12.70 13.90
N HIS A 89 -7.81 12.39 13.01
CA HIS A 89 -8.00 12.34 11.58
C HIS A 89 -7.87 10.90 11.12
N GLU A 90 -8.79 10.48 10.26
CA GLU A 90 -8.71 9.17 9.62
C GLU A 90 -7.44 9.10 8.76
N LYS A 91 -6.75 7.97 8.87
CA LYS A 91 -5.60 7.61 8.06
C LYS A 91 -5.90 6.29 7.40
N TYR A 92 -5.87 6.29 6.08
CA TYR A 92 -6.27 5.17 5.25
C TYR A 92 -5.30 5.05 4.08
N ASN A 93 -4.78 3.84 3.86
CA ASN A 93 -4.13 3.40 2.64
C ASN A 93 -4.18 1.86 2.57
N ASP A 94 -3.46 1.26 1.64
CA ASP A 94 -3.35 -0.20 1.51
C ASP A 94 -2.82 -0.90 2.77
N LEU A 95 -1.91 -0.24 3.50
CA LEU A 95 -1.26 -0.80 4.70
C LEU A 95 -2.10 -0.66 5.97
N TYR A 96 -2.91 0.38 6.09
CA TYR A 96 -3.60 0.67 7.35
C TYR A 96 -4.92 1.41 7.21
N LYS A 97 -5.78 1.23 8.22
CA LYS A 97 -6.93 2.08 8.52
C LYS A 97 -6.98 2.30 10.03
N PHE A 98 -6.86 3.54 10.47
CA PHE A 98 -7.02 3.94 11.88
C PHE A 98 -7.16 5.47 11.98
N GLN A 99 -7.33 5.98 13.20
CA GLN A 99 -7.36 7.42 13.44
C GLN A 99 -6.10 7.91 14.16
N GLN A 100 -5.50 9.00 13.68
CA GLN A 100 -4.29 9.60 14.25
C GLN A 100 -4.54 11.05 14.68
N SER A 101 -4.01 11.45 15.82
CA SER A 101 -3.98 12.87 16.20
C SER A 101 -2.97 13.64 15.35
N ASP A 102 -3.01 14.97 15.43
CA ASP A 102 -1.84 15.79 15.05
C ASP A 102 -0.56 15.31 15.76
N ASP A 103 0.60 15.61 15.14
CA ASP A 103 1.91 15.43 15.78
C ASP A 103 1.95 16.11 17.15
N LEU A 104 2.36 15.34 18.17
CA LEU A 104 2.39 15.79 19.55
C LEU A 104 3.63 16.64 19.87
N LYS A 105 4.58 16.79 18.95
CA LYS A 105 5.82 17.56 19.13
C LYS A 105 5.62 18.99 19.64
N LYS A 106 4.62 19.70 19.12
CA LYS A 106 4.38 21.13 19.43
C LYS A 106 3.20 21.38 20.38
N ARG A 107 2.54 20.31 20.85
CA ARG A 107 1.39 20.37 21.79
C ARG A 107 1.80 21.01 23.13
N ARG A 108 0.92 21.81 23.74
CA ARG A 108 1.23 22.65 24.93
C ARG A 108 0.51 22.21 26.20
N GLU A 109 -0.35 21.21 26.08
CA GLU A 109 -1.08 20.57 27.14
C GLU A 109 -0.06 19.96 28.14
N PRO A 110 -0.27 20.13 29.46
CA PRO A 110 0.77 19.86 30.45
C PRO A 110 1.15 18.38 30.58
N HIS A 111 0.21 17.43 30.47
CA HIS A 111 0.55 16.00 30.57
C HIS A 111 1.26 15.53 29.30
N ILE A 112 0.81 15.96 28.12
CA ILE A 112 1.52 15.67 26.85
C ILE A 112 2.94 16.26 26.86
N SER A 113 3.09 17.50 27.35
CA SER A 113 4.40 18.16 27.44
C SER A 113 5.36 17.47 28.41
N ALA A 114 4.84 16.99 29.55
CA ALA A 114 5.62 16.21 30.50
C ALA A 114 5.98 14.82 29.94
N LEU A 115 5.06 14.15 29.23
CA LEU A 115 5.32 12.86 28.58
C LEU A 115 6.45 12.98 27.54
N ARG A 116 6.50 14.08 26.78
CA ARG A 116 7.62 14.32 25.84
C ARG A 116 8.97 14.34 26.54
N LYS A 117 9.07 14.96 27.72
CA LYS A 117 10.31 14.96 28.52
C LYS A 117 10.64 13.54 29.03
N ILE A 118 9.65 12.86 29.60
CA ILE A 118 9.82 11.47 30.08
C ILE A 118 10.37 10.57 28.97
N LEU A 119 9.81 10.66 27.75
CA LEU A 119 10.23 9.80 26.64
C LEU A 119 11.54 10.28 26.00
N PHE A 120 11.63 11.53 25.56
CA PHE A 120 12.72 12.03 24.71
C PHE A 120 13.88 12.68 25.47
N GLU A 121 13.80 12.80 26.79
CA GLU A 121 14.93 13.17 27.66
C GLU A 121 15.32 11.98 28.52
N ASP A 122 14.45 11.57 29.44
CA ASP A 122 14.82 10.63 30.50
C ASP A 122 14.92 9.18 30.00
N PHE A 123 13.86 8.66 29.37
CA PHE A 123 13.82 7.30 28.85
C PHE A 123 14.76 7.13 27.65
N ARG A 124 14.88 8.13 26.77
CA ARG A 124 15.88 8.15 25.71
C ARG A 124 17.30 8.01 26.26
N SER A 125 17.65 8.77 27.30
CA SER A 125 18.97 8.68 27.95
C SER A 125 19.20 7.27 28.51
N TRP A 126 18.20 6.70 29.17
CA TRP A 126 18.23 5.32 29.66
C TRP A 126 18.43 4.31 28.51
N LEU A 127 17.72 4.46 27.40
CA LEU A 127 17.86 3.62 26.20
C LEU A 127 19.25 3.74 25.57
N SER A 128 19.78 4.94 25.41
CA SER A 128 21.15 5.15 24.89
C SER A 128 22.18 4.43 25.76
N ASP A 129 22.02 4.49 27.08
CA ASP A 129 22.94 3.84 28.02
C ASP A 129 22.91 2.32 27.92
N ILE A 130 21.73 1.70 27.84
CA ILE A 130 21.62 0.23 27.77
C ILE A 130 21.97 -0.31 26.38
N SER A 131 21.64 0.44 25.33
CA SER A 131 21.79 -0.02 23.95
C SER A 131 23.16 0.31 23.34
N LYS A 132 23.86 1.30 23.91
CA LYS A 132 25.06 1.93 23.35
C LYS A 132 24.83 2.56 21.98
N ILE A 133 23.60 3.00 21.72
CA ILE A 133 23.22 3.75 20.52
C ILE A 133 23.12 5.23 20.89
N ASP A 134 23.73 6.10 20.08
CA ASP A 134 23.62 7.55 20.23
C ASP A 134 22.26 8.04 19.71
N LEU A 135 21.22 7.95 20.55
CA LEU A 135 19.88 8.38 20.19
C LEU A 135 19.74 9.91 20.22
N GLU A 136 19.15 10.47 19.16
CA GLU A 136 18.88 11.89 18.99
C GLU A 136 17.74 12.38 19.89
N SER A 137 17.77 13.67 20.26
CA SER A 137 16.66 14.32 20.99
C SER A 137 15.44 14.64 20.12
N THR A 138 15.42 14.18 18.86
CA THR A 138 14.33 14.40 17.91
C THR A 138 13.05 13.80 18.46
N THR A 139 12.04 14.64 18.72
CA THR A 139 10.71 14.18 19.11
C THR A 139 9.95 13.70 17.88
N ASP A 140 9.56 12.42 17.91
CA ASP A 140 8.72 11.75 16.92
C ASP A 140 7.73 10.85 17.65
N MET A 141 6.54 11.38 17.94
CA MET A 141 5.47 10.65 18.62
C MET A 141 4.10 11.15 18.20
N SER A 142 3.16 10.22 18.04
CA SER A 142 1.76 10.49 17.71
C SER A 142 0.83 9.74 18.65
N CYS A 143 -0.42 10.17 18.72
CA CYS A 143 -1.49 9.40 19.35
C CYS A 143 -2.27 8.67 18.26
N ALA A 144 -2.44 7.36 18.42
CA ALA A 144 -3.23 6.53 17.52
C ALA A 144 -4.42 5.93 18.27
N LYS A 145 -5.55 5.88 17.58
CA LYS A 145 -6.81 5.34 18.06
C LYS A 145 -7.33 4.35 17.02
N TYR A 146 -7.48 3.10 17.44
CA TYR A 146 -8.04 2.02 16.61
C TYR A 146 -9.40 1.61 17.18
N GLU A 147 -10.41 1.62 16.33
CA GLU A 147 -11.79 1.21 16.60
C GLU A 147 -12.14 -0.02 15.76
N PHE A 148 -13.41 -0.45 15.77
CA PHE A 148 -13.84 -1.63 15.02
C PHE A 148 -13.41 -1.56 13.55
N THR A 149 -12.88 -2.67 13.04
CA THR A 149 -12.29 -2.86 11.69
C THR A 149 -10.96 -2.16 11.42
N ASP A 150 -10.46 -1.32 12.34
CA ASP A 150 -9.15 -0.69 12.16
C ASP A 150 -8.00 -1.69 12.32
N ALA A 151 -6.97 -1.55 11.50
CA ALA A 151 -5.80 -2.41 11.45
C ALA A 151 -4.57 -1.65 10.90
N LEU A 152 -3.38 -2.18 11.18
CA LEU A 152 -2.12 -1.78 10.54
C LEU A 152 -1.37 -3.06 10.18
N LEU A 153 -1.26 -3.35 8.89
CA LEU A 153 -0.78 -4.63 8.37
C LEU A 153 0.75 -4.77 8.48
N CYS A 154 1.28 -5.90 7.99
CA CYS A 154 2.68 -6.29 8.17
C CYS A 154 3.67 -5.29 7.53
N HIS A 155 4.49 -4.64 8.37
CA HIS A 155 5.55 -3.70 7.99
C HIS A 155 6.73 -3.82 8.96
N ASP A 156 7.87 -3.17 8.68
CA ASP A 156 9.13 -3.31 9.45
C ASP A 156 9.58 -2.02 10.16
N ASP A 157 8.82 -0.93 10.01
CA ASP A 157 9.14 0.42 10.50
C ASP A 157 10.40 1.07 9.89
N GLU A 158 10.96 0.49 8.82
CA GLU A 158 12.17 1.03 8.19
C GLU A 158 11.92 2.42 7.58
N LEU A 159 12.54 3.43 8.18
CA LEU A 159 12.70 4.78 7.64
C LEU A 159 14.05 5.32 8.12
N GLU A 160 14.70 6.16 7.30
CA GLU A 160 16.01 6.72 7.66
C GLU A 160 15.96 7.43 9.03
N GLY A 161 16.98 7.17 9.85
CA GLY A 161 17.09 7.70 11.22
C GLY A 161 16.38 6.89 12.30
N ARG A 162 15.32 6.11 11.99
CA ARG A 162 14.60 5.33 13.01
C ARG A 162 15.46 4.19 13.56
N ARG A 163 15.56 4.10 14.89
CA ARG A 163 16.37 3.06 15.56
C ARG A 163 15.63 2.24 16.60
N ILE A 164 14.74 2.84 17.38
CA ILE A 164 13.95 2.13 18.38
C ILE A 164 12.51 2.59 18.26
N ALA A 165 11.62 1.69 17.87
CA ALA A 165 10.18 1.92 17.90
C ALA A 165 9.65 1.73 19.33
N PHE A 166 8.64 2.49 19.72
CA PHE A 166 7.95 2.31 21.01
C PHE A 166 6.45 2.52 20.90
N ILE A 167 5.70 1.82 21.75
CA ILE A 167 4.26 1.94 21.91
C ILE A 167 3.91 1.93 23.40
N LEU A 168 3.26 2.99 23.89
CA LEU A 168 2.66 3.08 25.22
C LEU A 168 1.15 2.94 25.11
N TYR A 169 0.59 1.88 25.70
CA TYR A 169 -0.84 1.58 25.65
C TYR A 169 -1.63 2.29 26.76
N LEU A 170 -2.72 2.94 26.39
CA LEU A 170 -3.68 3.63 27.28
C LEU A 170 -5.10 3.05 27.09
N VAL A 171 -5.16 1.73 26.96
CA VAL A 171 -6.39 0.97 26.67
C VAL A 171 -7.21 0.67 27.93
N PRO A 172 -8.55 0.53 27.82
CA PRO A 172 -9.38 -0.08 28.87
C PRO A 172 -9.00 -1.56 29.10
N PRO A 173 -9.66 -2.31 30.01
CA PRO A 173 -9.45 -3.76 30.11
C PRO A 173 -9.57 -4.45 28.74
N TRP A 174 -8.48 -5.09 28.32
CA TRP A 174 -8.29 -5.63 26.98
C TRP A 174 -7.86 -7.09 27.04
N ASP A 175 -8.40 -7.90 26.15
CA ASP A 175 -8.04 -9.30 25.99
C ASP A 175 -7.91 -9.65 24.51
N ARG A 176 -7.44 -10.87 24.23
CA ARG A 176 -7.13 -11.33 22.86
C ARG A 176 -8.35 -11.33 21.94
N SER A 177 -9.57 -11.54 22.46
CA SER A 177 -10.78 -11.62 21.63
C SER A 177 -11.20 -10.28 21.05
N LEU A 178 -10.70 -9.17 21.61
CA LEU A 178 -10.97 -7.82 21.12
C LEU A 178 -10.05 -7.42 19.95
N GLY A 179 -9.11 -8.28 19.57
CA GLY A 179 -8.11 -7.97 18.54
C GLY A 179 -7.13 -6.88 18.97
N GLY A 180 -6.65 -6.08 18.02
CA GLY A 180 -5.68 -5.01 18.29
C GLY A 180 -4.34 -5.46 18.87
N THR A 181 -3.95 -6.73 18.67
CA THR A 181 -2.70 -7.27 19.19
C THR A 181 -1.51 -6.75 18.39
N LEU A 182 -0.37 -6.54 19.06
CA LEU A 182 0.89 -6.31 18.37
C LEU A 182 1.51 -7.67 18.03
N ASP A 183 1.44 -8.05 16.77
CA ASP A 183 1.92 -9.34 16.28
C ASP A 183 3.31 -9.18 15.66
N LEU A 184 4.24 -10.09 16.01
CA LEU A 184 5.63 -10.07 15.53
C LEU A 184 5.88 -11.31 14.66
N TYR A 185 6.48 -11.10 13.49
CA TYR A 185 6.71 -12.15 12.49
C TYR A 185 8.10 -12.75 12.59
N SER A 186 8.21 -14.06 12.38
CA SER A 186 9.47 -14.70 12.01
C SER A 186 9.83 -14.35 10.57
N ILE A 187 11.11 -14.49 10.21
CA ILE A 187 11.61 -14.31 8.84
C ILE A 187 11.95 -15.63 8.14
N ASP A 188 12.06 -15.59 6.81
CA ASP A 188 12.63 -16.65 5.99
C ASP A 188 14.10 -16.38 5.61
N GLU A 189 14.66 -17.24 4.75
CA GLU A 189 16.04 -17.14 4.25
C GLU A 189 16.32 -15.94 3.33
N HIS A 190 15.26 -15.25 2.88
CA HIS A 190 15.31 -14.08 2.03
C HIS A 190 15.01 -12.78 2.79
N PHE A 191 15.02 -12.83 4.13
CA PHE A 191 14.66 -11.70 4.99
C PHE A 191 13.23 -11.18 4.72
N GLN A 192 12.30 -12.06 4.34
CA GLN A 192 10.89 -11.75 4.19
C GLN A 192 10.10 -12.30 5.38
N PRO A 193 8.99 -11.64 5.80
CA PRO A 193 8.15 -12.15 6.87
C PRO A 193 7.48 -13.46 6.47
N LYS A 194 7.39 -14.39 7.43
CA LYS A 194 6.84 -15.72 7.22
C LYS A 194 5.50 -15.92 7.93
N GLN A 195 5.51 -15.92 9.26
CA GLN A 195 4.32 -16.15 10.09
C GLN A 195 4.46 -15.44 11.43
N ILE A 196 3.32 -15.15 12.06
CA ILE A 196 3.26 -14.59 13.41
C ILE A 196 3.79 -15.65 14.40
N VAL A 197 4.79 -15.27 15.20
CA VAL A 197 5.34 -16.14 16.26
C VAL A 197 5.11 -15.56 17.66
N LYS A 198 4.82 -14.25 17.76
CA LYS A 198 4.43 -13.58 18.99
C LYS A 198 3.28 -12.64 18.77
N SER A 199 2.41 -12.53 19.77
CA SER A 199 1.21 -11.68 19.72
C SER A 199 0.96 -11.09 21.10
N LEU A 200 1.34 -9.82 21.24
CA LEU A 200 1.32 -9.06 22.50
C LEU A 200 -0.02 -8.37 22.66
N ILE A 201 -0.70 -8.67 23.78
CA ILE A 201 -1.99 -8.06 24.13
C ILE A 201 -1.71 -6.68 24.76
N PRO A 202 -2.29 -5.58 24.25
CA PRO A 202 -2.15 -4.27 24.87
C PRO A 202 -2.83 -4.26 26.24
N SER A 203 -2.30 -3.48 27.17
CA SER A 203 -2.95 -3.25 28.47
C SER A 203 -2.56 -1.89 29.00
N TRP A 204 -3.39 -1.30 29.85
CA TRP A 204 -3.12 -0.01 30.46
C TRP A 204 -1.69 0.11 30.99
N ASN A 205 -1.01 1.21 30.65
CA ASN A 205 0.33 1.58 31.13
C ASN A 205 1.43 0.55 30.80
N LYS A 206 1.23 -0.27 29.76
CA LYS A 206 2.27 -1.15 29.21
C LYS A 206 3.00 -0.39 28.11
N LEU A 207 4.32 -0.31 28.22
CA LEU A 207 5.19 0.16 27.15
C LEU A 207 5.88 -1.03 26.49
N VAL A 208 5.87 -1.08 25.17
CA VAL A 208 6.62 -2.02 24.34
C VAL A 208 7.61 -1.22 23.50
N PHE A 209 8.82 -1.73 23.31
CA PHE A 209 9.79 -1.14 22.39
C PHE A 209 10.65 -2.22 21.74
N PHE A 210 11.14 -1.95 20.53
CA PHE A 210 11.99 -2.88 19.78
C PHE A 210 12.95 -2.14 18.86
N GLU A 211 14.05 -2.79 18.48
CA GLU A 211 15.02 -2.23 17.53
C GLU A 211 14.44 -2.30 16.10
N VAL A 212 14.45 -1.15 15.41
CA VAL A 212 14.08 -1.08 13.98
C VAL A 212 15.20 -1.70 13.17
N SER A 213 14.86 -2.65 12.30
CA SER A 213 15.80 -3.40 11.49
C SER A 213 15.12 -3.97 10.24
N PRO A 214 15.87 -4.47 9.25
CA PRO A 214 15.31 -5.14 8.07
C PRO A 214 14.51 -6.44 8.37
N VAL A 215 14.38 -6.82 9.63
CA VAL A 215 13.71 -8.04 10.09
C VAL A 215 12.66 -7.80 11.18
N SER A 216 12.43 -6.53 11.58
CA SER A 216 11.47 -6.19 12.64
C SER A 216 10.02 -6.15 12.16
N PHE A 217 9.62 -7.16 11.36
CA PHE A 217 8.29 -7.24 10.80
C PHE A 217 7.22 -7.45 11.87
N HIS A 218 6.22 -6.59 11.86
CA HIS A 218 5.12 -6.59 12.82
C HIS A 218 3.84 -6.01 12.24
N GLN A 219 2.73 -6.22 12.93
CA GLN A 219 1.43 -5.63 12.58
C GLN A 219 0.63 -5.29 13.85
N VAL A 220 -0.39 -4.45 13.71
CA VAL A 220 -1.51 -4.34 14.66
C VAL A 220 -2.68 -5.09 14.07
N SER A 221 -3.05 -6.22 14.68
CA SER A 221 -4.20 -7.02 14.24
C SER A 221 -5.47 -6.18 14.25
N GLU A 222 -6.42 -6.53 13.39
CA GLU A 222 -7.75 -5.91 13.37
C GLU A 222 -8.35 -5.82 14.77
N VAL A 223 -8.93 -4.66 15.10
CA VAL A 223 -9.72 -4.49 16.32
C VAL A 223 -11.14 -5.00 16.07
N LEU A 224 -11.54 -5.99 16.86
CA LEU A 224 -12.82 -6.70 16.72
C LEU A 224 -13.88 -6.19 17.70
N SER A 225 -13.51 -5.27 18.60
CA SER A 225 -14.44 -4.69 19.56
C SER A 225 -15.24 -3.56 18.91
N GLU A 226 -16.56 -3.70 18.88
CA GLU A 226 -17.47 -2.63 18.45
C GLU A 226 -17.60 -1.49 19.48
N GLU A 227 -17.38 -1.79 20.76
CA GLU A 227 -17.64 -0.82 21.85
C GLU A 227 -16.39 -0.08 22.37
N LYS A 228 -15.19 -0.66 22.22
CA LYS A 228 -13.98 -0.20 22.88
C LYS A 228 -12.99 0.34 21.88
N SER A 229 -12.29 1.40 22.30
CA SER A 229 -11.25 2.04 21.50
C SER A 229 -9.86 1.70 22.05
N ARG A 230 -8.96 1.28 21.16
CA ARG A 230 -7.55 1.01 21.47
C ARG A 230 -6.74 2.29 21.30
N LEU A 231 -6.51 2.99 22.41
CA LEU A 231 -5.69 4.21 22.46
C LEU A 231 -4.22 3.88 22.77
N SER A 232 -3.30 4.46 22.00
CA SER A 232 -1.87 4.35 22.25
C SER A 232 -1.09 5.60 21.84
N ILE A 233 0.00 5.85 22.54
CA ILE A 233 1.08 6.73 22.06
C ILE A 233 2.13 5.86 21.40
N SER A 234 2.54 6.17 20.19
CA SER A 234 3.61 5.46 19.49
C SER A 234 4.56 6.42 18.79
N GLY A 235 5.77 5.96 18.54
CA GLY A 235 6.80 6.76 17.88
C GLY A 235 8.14 6.07 17.81
N TRP A 236 9.17 6.85 17.47
CA TRP A 236 10.53 6.34 17.29
C TRP A 236 11.57 7.21 17.98
N PHE A 237 12.57 6.56 18.54
CA PHE A 237 13.85 7.21 18.87
C PHE A 237 14.75 7.15 17.64
N HIS A 238 15.20 8.32 17.21
CA HIS A 238 16.08 8.48 16.06
C HIS A 238 17.55 8.31 16.47
N GLY A 239 18.41 7.91 15.53
CA GLY A 239 19.84 7.71 15.73
C GLY A 239 20.56 7.43 14.41
N PRO A 240 21.81 6.93 14.44
CA PRO A 240 22.59 6.67 13.23
C PRO A 240 21.87 5.72 12.27
N SER A 241 21.76 6.11 11.00
CA SER A 241 21.12 5.31 9.93
C SER A 241 21.74 3.91 9.82
N LEU A 242 20.90 2.90 9.64
CA LEU A 242 21.30 1.53 9.39
C LEU A 242 21.50 1.31 7.88
N THR A 243 22.42 0.43 7.50
CA THR A 243 22.57 0.01 6.10
C THR A 243 21.56 -1.08 5.78
N ARG A 244 20.66 -0.80 4.85
CA ARG A 244 19.69 -1.78 4.35
C ARG A 244 20.39 -2.84 3.49
N PRO A 245 20.05 -4.14 3.64
CA PRO A 245 20.48 -5.15 2.68
C PRO A 245 19.93 -4.84 1.28
N PRO A 246 20.53 -5.40 0.22
CA PRO A 246 19.98 -5.28 -1.12
C PRO A 246 18.55 -5.82 -1.17
N ASN A 247 17.70 -5.08 -1.87
CA ASN A 247 16.31 -5.45 -2.12
C ASN A 247 16.20 -6.87 -2.71
N TYR A 248 15.32 -7.70 -2.14
CA TYR A 248 15.06 -9.05 -2.61
C TYR A 248 14.04 -9.04 -3.76
N PHE A 249 14.43 -9.57 -4.93
CA PHE A 249 13.53 -9.69 -6.08
C PHE A 249 12.85 -11.06 -6.09
N GLU A 250 11.52 -11.07 -5.98
CA GLU A 250 10.74 -12.30 -6.16
C GLU A 250 10.89 -12.83 -7.59
N PRO A 251 10.92 -14.16 -7.78
CA PRO A 251 10.83 -14.77 -9.11
C PRO A 251 9.60 -14.23 -9.86
N PRO A 252 9.76 -13.73 -11.10
CA PRO A 252 8.63 -13.28 -11.90
C PRO A 252 7.58 -14.37 -12.08
N ILE A 253 6.31 -13.98 -12.09
CA ILE A 253 5.22 -14.91 -12.41
C ILE A 253 5.37 -15.32 -13.88
N PRO A 254 5.33 -16.63 -14.21
CA PRO A 254 5.39 -17.08 -15.59
C PRO A 254 4.23 -16.51 -16.41
N ARG A 255 4.56 -15.93 -17.56
CA ARG A 255 3.59 -15.51 -18.57
C ARG A 255 3.57 -16.48 -19.73
N SER A 256 2.40 -16.63 -20.36
CA SER A 256 2.20 -17.48 -21.53
C SER A 256 1.51 -16.70 -22.64
N PRO A 257 1.81 -16.99 -23.93
CA PRO A 257 0.98 -16.50 -25.03
C PRO A 257 -0.43 -17.10 -24.95
N HIS A 258 -1.30 -16.64 -25.84
CA HIS A 258 -2.64 -17.22 -25.97
C HIS A 258 -2.59 -18.71 -26.34
N ILE A 259 -3.64 -19.44 -25.97
CA ILE A 259 -3.89 -20.82 -26.38
C ILE A 259 -4.65 -20.78 -27.70
N PRO A 260 -4.12 -21.39 -28.79
CA PRO A 260 -4.83 -21.44 -30.06
C PRO A 260 -6.19 -22.12 -29.90
N GLN A 261 -7.25 -21.39 -30.19
CA GLN A 261 -8.62 -21.88 -30.04
C GLN A 261 -9.57 -21.06 -30.92
N ASP A 262 -10.52 -21.77 -31.54
CA ASP A 262 -11.50 -21.16 -32.42
C ASP A 262 -12.48 -20.23 -31.66
N HIS A 263 -13.02 -19.24 -32.37
CA HIS A 263 -13.95 -18.23 -31.87
C HIS A 263 -15.24 -18.81 -31.25
N GLU A 264 -15.57 -20.09 -31.52
CA GLU A 264 -16.72 -20.80 -30.95
C GLU A 264 -16.79 -20.74 -29.41
N ILE A 265 -15.63 -20.73 -28.72
CA ILE A 265 -15.61 -20.62 -27.25
C ILE A 265 -16.27 -19.33 -26.75
N LEU A 266 -16.20 -18.23 -27.51
CA LEU A 266 -16.80 -16.96 -27.10
C LEU A 266 -18.33 -17.05 -27.06
N TYR A 267 -18.97 -17.66 -28.08
CA TYR A 267 -20.44 -17.78 -28.14
C TYR A 267 -21.02 -18.69 -27.05
N ASP A 268 -20.22 -19.63 -26.57
CA ASP A 268 -20.58 -20.51 -25.46
C ASP A 268 -20.53 -19.82 -24.10
N TRP A 269 -19.70 -18.79 -23.94
CA TRP A 269 -19.36 -18.21 -22.64
C TRP A 269 -19.76 -16.76 -22.45
N ILE A 270 -19.55 -15.92 -23.46
CA ILE A 270 -19.70 -14.47 -23.38
C ILE A 270 -21.15 -14.07 -23.70
N ASN A 271 -21.65 -13.08 -22.98
CA ASN A 271 -22.95 -12.48 -23.25
C ASN A 271 -22.96 -11.92 -24.69
N PRO A 272 -23.93 -12.32 -25.55
CA PRO A 272 -23.94 -11.95 -26.97
C PRO A 272 -23.87 -10.45 -27.24
N THR A 273 -24.35 -9.61 -26.31
CA THR A 273 -24.23 -8.14 -26.40
C THR A 273 -22.78 -7.71 -26.60
N TYR A 274 -21.81 -8.35 -25.92
CA TYR A 274 -20.39 -8.01 -26.01
C TYR A 274 -19.68 -8.61 -27.23
N LEU A 275 -20.37 -9.45 -28.01
CA LEU A 275 -19.87 -10.00 -29.27
C LEU A 275 -20.38 -9.21 -30.48
N ASP A 276 -21.26 -8.24 -30.27
CA ASP A 276 -21.72 -7.31 -31.29
C ASP A 276 -20.63 -6.28 -31.60
N MET A 277 -20.35 -6.07 -32.89
CA MET A 277 -19.23 -5.25 -33.33
C MET A 277 -19.51 -3.75 -33.15
N ASP A 278 -20.75 -3.31 -33.34
CA ASP A 278 -21.14 -1.90 -33.12
C ASP A 278 -21.06 -1.54 -31.64
N TYR A 279 -21.32 -2.51 -30.76
CA TYR A 279 -21.16 -2.33 -29.32
C TYR A 279 -19.70 -2.40 -28.87
N GLN A 280 -18.85 -3.22 -29.51
CA GLN A 280 -17.41 -3.24 -29.27
C GLN A 280 -16.75 -1.87 -29.52
N VAL A 281 -17.14 -1.17 -30.60
CA VAL A 281 -16.64 0.18 -30.90
C VAL A 281 -16.97 1.15 -29.76
N GLN A 282 -18.20 1.13 -29.25
CA GLN A 282 -18.60 1.98 -28.11
C GLN A 282 -17.82 1.67 -26.83
N ILE A 283 -17.55 0.39 -26.57
CA ILE A 283 -16.73 -0.04 -25.44
C ILE A 283 -15.30 0.48 -25.58
N GLN A 284 -14.73 0.40 -26.79
CA GLN A 284 -13.39 0.91 -27.06
C GLN A 284 -13.31 2.42 -26.89
N GLU A 285 -14.28 3.18 -27.39
CA GLU A 285 -14.34 4.64 -27.22
C GLU A 285 -14.35 5.04 -25.73
N GLU A 286 -15.18 4.39 -24.90
CA GLU A 286 -15.24 4.65 -23.45
C GLU A 286 -13.94 4.25 -22.75
N PHE A 287 -13.33 3.13 -23.15
CA PHE A 287 -12.05 2.67 -22.60
C PHE A 287 -10.89 3.60 -22.99
N GLU A 288 -10.86 4.14 -24.21
CA GLU A 288 -9.81 5.08 -24.63
C GLU A 288 -9.90 6.42 -23.87
N GLU A 289 -11.10 6.86 -23.50
CA GLU A 289 -11.30 8.10 -22.72
C GLU A 289 -10.80 7.97 -21.27
N SER A 290 -11.07 6.83 -20.63
CA SER A 290 -10.90 6.66 -19.17
C SER A 290 -9.83 5.64 -18.77
N SER A 291 -9.36 4.82 -19.70
CA SER A 291 -8.46 3.67 -19.48
C SER A 291 -9.02 2.62 -18.49
N GLU A 292 -10.33 2.62 -18.27
CA GLU A 292 -11.05 1.66 -17.44
C GLU A 292 -12.43 1.37 -18.02
N ILE A 293 -12.99 0.19 -17.73
CA ILE A 293 -14.40 -0.10 -18.07
C ILE A 293 -14.96 -1.22 -17.19
N LEU A 294 -16.27 -1.16 -16.91
CA LEU A 294 -16.99 -2.18 -16.16
C LEU A 294 -18.11 -2.85 -16.98
N LEU A 295 -17.86 -4.07 -17.43
CA LEU A 295 -18.83 -4.87 -18.20
C LEU A 295 -19.66 -5.78 -17.28
N LYS A 296 -20.95 -5.48 -17.14
CA LYS A 296 -21.90 -6.24 -16.30
C LYS A 296 -22.43 -7.47 -17.02
N GLU A 297 -22.73 -8.54 -16.27
CA GLU A 297 -23.28 -9.77 -16.86
C GLU A 297 -22.42 -10.28 -18.04
N PHE A 298 -21.09 -10.22 -17.88
CA PHE A 298 -20.13 -10.52 -18.94
C PHE A 298 -20.20 -11.97 -19.43
N LEU A 299 -20.34 -12.91 -18.50
CA LEU A 299 -20.60 -14.31 -18.82
C LEU A 299 -22.10 -14.55 -18.98
N LYS A 300 -22.47 -15.47 -19.87
CA LYS A 300 -23.85 -15.94 -20.00
C LYS A 300 -24.35 -16.50 -18.66
N PRO A 301 -25.58 -16.19 -18.23
CA PRO A 301 -26.10 -16.58 -16.92
C PRO A 301 -25.97 -18.08 -16.63
N GLU A 302 -26.17 -18.95 -17.62
CA GLU A 302 -26.06 -20.40 -17.45
C GLU A 302 -24.62 -20.89 -17.19
N LYS A 303 -23.61 -20.20 -17.73
CA LYS A 303 -22.19 -20.50 -17.48
C LYS A 303 -21.75 -19.92 -16.16
N PHE A 304 -22.13 -18.67 -15.88
CA PHE A 304 -21.85 -18.01 -14.61
C PHE A 304 -22.40 -18.81 -13.42
N ALA A 305 -23.65 -19.26 -13.48
CA ALA A 305 -24.26 -20.07 -12.43
C ALA A 305 -23.50 -21.40 -12.18
N LYS A 306 -23.00 -22.07 -13.24
CA LYS A 306 -22.19 -23.28 -13.11
C LYS A 306 -20.81 -23.02 -12.52
N VAL A 307 -20.20 -21.88 -12.84
CA VAL A 307 -18.94 -21.44 -12.24
C VAL A 307 -19.14 -21.20 -10.75
N CYS A 308 -20.15 -20.42 -10.35
CA CYS A 308 -20.47 -20.18 -8.95
C CYS A 308 -20.80 -21.49 -8.20
N GLU A 309 -21.62 -22.37 -8.78
CA GLU A 309 -21.92 -23.67 -8.17
C GLU A 309 -20.66 -24.52 -7.93
N ALA A 310 -19.72 -24.52 -8.88
CA ALA A 310 -18.46 -25.23 -8.73
C ALA A 310 -17.52 -24.59 -7.69
N LEU A 311 -17.57 -23.27 -7.51
CA LEU A 311 -16.80 -22.58 -6.46
C LEU A 311 -17.38 -22.82 -5.07
N GLU A 312 -18.71 -22.87 -4.94
CA GLU A 312 -19.41 -23.08 -3.66
C GLU A 312 -19.41 -24.53 -3.20
N ARG A 313 -19.56 -25.47 -4.14
CA ARG A 313 -19.83 -26.89 -3.83
C ARG A 313 -18.79 -27.85 -4.38
N GLY A 314 -17.93 -27.38 -5.29
CA GLY A 314 -16.89 -28.20 -5.91
C GLY A 314 -15.69 -28.42 -4.99
N ASP A 315 -14.89 -29.42 -5.34
CA ASP A 315 -13.62 -29.69 -4.67
C ASP A 315 -12.53 -28.83 -5.32
N VAL A 316 -12.29 -27.64 -4.74
CA VAL A 316 -11.23 -26.72 -5.16
C VAL A 316 -10.13 -26.70 -4.11
N GLU A 317 -8.93 -27.08 -4.51
CA GLU A 317 -7.75 -27.02 -3.66
C GLU A 317 -7.21 -25.58 -3.62
N TRP A 318 -7.26 -24.98 -2.44
CA TRP A 318 -6.80 -23.61 -2.18
C TRP A 318 -5.45 -23.61 -1.45
N SER A 319 -4.59 -22.67 -1.80
CA SER A 319 -3.32 -22.41 -1.12
C SER A 319 -3.20 -20.94 -0.75
N SER A 320 -2.74 -20.65 0.47
CA SER A 320 -2.47 -19.27 0.89
C SER A 320 -1.23 -18.73 0.18
N ARG A 321 -1.31 -17.49 -0.30
CA ARG A 321 -0.22 -16.76 -0.93
C ARG A 321 0.36 -15.74 0.06
N GLY A 322 1.68 -15.62 0.05
CA GLY A 322 2.45 -14.65 0.84
C GLY A 322 3.52 -13.95 -0.03
N PRO A 323 4.51 -13.29 0.58
CA PRO A 323 4.66 -13.07 2.03
C PRO A 323 3.71 -11.99 2.59
N PRO A 324 3.47 -11.95 3.93
CA PRO A 324 2.48 -11.06 4.55
C PRO A 324 2.72 -9.54 4.37
N ASN A 325 3.94 -9.09 4.09
CA ASN A 325 4.22 -7.67 3.75
C ASN A 325 3.90 -7.32 2.28
N LYS A 326 3.33 -8.25 1.52
CA LYS A 326 2.99 -8.04 0.10
C LYS A 326 1.58 -8.51 -0.22
N ARG A 327 1.18 -9.67 0.29
CA ARG A 327 -0.12 -10.28 -0.01
C ARG A 327 -0.49 -11.33 1.01
N PHE A 328 -1.79 -11.48 1.23
CA PHE A 328 -2.37 -12.62 1.91
C PHE A 328 -3.76 -12.90 1.31
N TYR A 329 -3.84 -13.91 0.46
CA TYR A 329 -5.11 -14.38 -0.11
C TYR A 329 -4.99 -15.85 -0.49
N GLU A 330 -6.08 -16.47 -0.93
CA GLU A 330 -6.07 -17.86 -1.38
C GLU A 330 -6.08 -17.96 -2.90
N LYS A 331 -5.21 -18.80 -3.45
CA LYS A 331 -5.09 -19.11 -4.87
C LYS A 331 -5.42 -20.57 -5.11
N ALA A 332 -6.22 -20.86 -6.13
CA ALA A 332 -6.54 -22.23 -6.51
C ALA A 332 -5.36 -22.94 -7.23
N GLU A 333 -5.27 -24.26 -7.03
CA GLU A 333 -4.38 -25.15 -7.79
C GLU A 333 -5.01 -25.48 -9.15
N GLU A 334 -4.57 -24.78 -10.20
CA GLU A 334 -5.18 -24.81 -11.54
C GLU A 334 -5.24 -26.22 -12.15
N SER A 335 -4.22 -27.05 -11.91
CA SER A 335 -4.14 -28.42 -12.45
C SER A 335 -5.24 -29.36 -11.92
N LYS A 336 -5.79 -29.05 -10.74
CA LYS A 336 -6.78 -29.89 -10.03
C LYS A 336 -8.20 -29.32 -10.06
N LEU A 337 -8.41 -28.18 -10.73
CA LEU A 337 -9.72 -27.55 -10.82
C LEU A 337 -10.79 -28.48 -11.43
N PRO A 338 -12.06 -28.37 -10.99
CA PRO A 338 -13.23 -28.89 -11.70
C PRO A 338 -13.26 -28.42 -13.16
N GLU A 339 -13.83 -29.24 -14.06
CA GLU A 339 -13.74 -28.98 -15.51
C GLU A 339 -14.32 -27.62 -15.91
N ILE A 340 -15.48 -27.22 -15.38
CA ILE A 340 -16.07 -25.91 -15.69
C ILE A 340 -15.15 -24.73 -15.32
N LEU A 341 -14.39 -24.84 -14.23
CA LEU A 341 -13.44 -23.81 -13.82
C LEU A 341 -12.18 -23.84 -14.69
N LYS A 342 -11.73 -25.03 -15.11
CA LYS A 342 -10.63 -25.17 -16.09
C LYS A 342 -11.01 -24.57 -17.44
N GLU A 343 -12.21 -24.82 -17.92
CA GLU A 343 -12.72 -24.22 -19.16
C GLU A 343 -12.83 -22.70 -19.04
N CYS A 344 -13.29 -22.17 -17.90
CA CYS A 344 -13.31 -20.73 -17.65
C CYS A 344 -11.90 -20.12 -17.64
N MET A 345 -10.91 -20.79 -17.03
CA MET A 345 -9.51 -20.34 -17.10
C MET A 345 -8.96 -20.39 -18.54
N LYS A 346 -9.33 -21.41 -19.32
CA LYS A 346 -8.95 -21.51 -20.75
C LYS A 346 -9.57 -20.39 -21.58
N LEU A 347 -10.82 -20.00 -21.32
CA LEU A 347 -11.47 -18.84 -21.96
C LEU A 347 -10.59 -17.59 -21.82
N PHE A 348 -10.16 -17.27 -20.59
CA PHE A 348 -9.29 -16.11 -20.33
C PHE A 348 -7.87 -16.21 -20.87
N ARG A 349 -7.46 -17.39 -21.34
CA ARG A 349 -6.17 -17.63 -22.00
C ARG A 349 -6.32 -17.89 -23.51
N SER A 350 -7.54 -17.85 -24.05
CA SER A 350 -7.81 -18.24 -25.44
C SER A 350 -7.39 -17.16 -26.44
N GLU A 351 -6.95 -17.57 -27.63
CA GLU A 351 -6.65 -16.69 -28.76
C GLU A 351 -7.83 -15.76 -29.08
N ALA A 352 -9.04 -16.32 -29.10
CA ALA A 352 -10.27 -15.58 -29.35
C ALA A 352 -10.50 -14.45 -28.33
N LEU A 353 -10.23 -14.67 -27.03
CA LEU A 353 -10.40 -13.62 -26.04
C LEU A 353 -9.30 -12.53 -26.16
N PHE A 354 -8.08 -12.89 -26.54
CA PHE A 354 -7.03 -11.88 -26.79
C PHE A 354 -7.45 -10.91 -27.91
N LEU A 355 -8.07 -11.43 -28.97
CA LEU A 355 -8.64 -10.60 -30.02
C LEU A 355 -9.82 -9.76 -29.52
N LEU A 356 -10.75 -10.36 -28.76
CA LEU A 356 -11.88 -9.62 -28.19
C LEU A 356 -11.43 -8.46 -27.28
N LEU A 357 -10.42 -8.69 -26.42
CA LEU A 357 -9.87 -7.64 -25.57
C LEU A 357 -9.16 -6.56 -26.37
N SER A 358 -8.54 -6.92 -27.50
CA SER A 358 -7.97 -5.92 -28.42
C SER A 358 -9.08 -5.00 -28.95
N ASN A 359 -10.22 -5.58 -29.36
CA ASN A 359 -11.37 -4.81 -29.82
C ASN A 359 -12.04 -3.96 -28.74
N PHE A 360 -11.93 -4.34 -27.46
CA PHE A 360 -12.48 -3.53 -26.36
C PHE A 360 -11.58 -2.38 -25.93
N THR A 361 -10.29 -2.41 -26.27
CA THR A 361 -9.29 -1.53 -25.63
C THR A 361 -8.40 -0.77 -26.61
N GLY A 362 -8.45 -1.10 -27.90
CA GLY A 362 -7.50 -0.60 -28.90
C GLY A 362 -6.08 -1.19 -28.76
N LEU A 363 -5.82 -1.99 -27.73
CA LEU A 363 -4.50 -2.56 -27.50
C LEU A 363 -4.21 -3.72 -28.45
N LYS A 364 -2.98 -3.78 -28.98
CA LYS A 364 -2.53 -4.88 -29.86
C LYS A 364 -2.19 -6.16 -29.09
N LEU A 365 -3.22 -6.84 -28.58
CA LEU A 365 -3.09 -8.14 -27.88
C LEU A 365 -3.20 -9.34 -28.83
N HIS A 366 -3.56 -9.12 -30.09
CA HIS A 366 -3.64 -10.16 -31.11
C HIS A 366 -3.09 -9.67 -32.45
N PHE A 367 -2.56 -10.56 -33.29
CA PHE A 367 -1.95 -10.17 -34.56
C PHE A 367 -2.96 -9.76 -35.64
N LEU A 368 -4.24 -10.13 -35.48
CA LEU A 368 -5.35 -9.67 -36.32
C LEU A 368 -5.99 -8.36 -35.83
N ALA A 369 -5.59 -7.86 -34.65
CA ALA A 369 -6.07 -6.58 -34.17
C ALA A 369 -5.46 -5.44 -35.01
N PRO A 370 -6.20 -4.34 -35.23
CA PRO A 370 -5.68 -3.16 -35.92
C PRO A 370 -4.35 -2.68 -35.30
N SER A 371 -3.51 -2.07 -36.13
CA SER A 371 -2.36 -1.30 -35.63
C SER A 371 -2.69 0.18 -35.70
N GLU A 372 -2.17 0.97 -34.76
CA GLU A 372 -2.17 2.45 -34.84
C GLU A 372 -1.72 2.95 -36.23
N GLU A 373 -0.74 2.28 -36.85
CA GLU A 373 -0.22 2.60 -38.20
C GLU A 373 -1.19 2.25 -39.35
N GLU A 374 -2.11 1.30 -39.15
CA GLU A 374 -3.13 0.90 -40.15
C GLU A 374 -4.39 1.76 -40.03
N GLU A 375 -4.73 2.24 -38.83
CA GLU A 375 -5.83 3.18 -38.58
C GLU A 375 -5.52 4.56 -39.17
N GLU A 376 -4.31 5.12 -38.93
CA GLU A 376 -3.90 6.40 -39.56
C GLU A 376 -3.88 6.35 -41.09
N MET A 377 -3.62 5.18 -41.69
CA MET A 377 -3.66 5.00 -43.15
C MET A 377 -5.07 4.85 -43.70
N ASN A 378 -6.02 4.35 -42.89
CA ASN A 378 -7.43 4.27 -43.28
C ASN A 378 -8.12 5.63 -43.13
N ASP A 379 -7.83 6.37 -42.06
CA ASP A 379 -8.36 7.74 -41.87
C ASP A 379 -7.90 8.67 -43.00
N LYS A 380 -6.63 8.61 -43.39
CA LYS A 380 -6.10 9.36 -44.54
C LYS A 380 -6.77 8.99 -45.87
N LYS A 381 -7.16 7.72 -46.04
CA LYS A 381 -7.88 7.27 -47.26
C LYS A 381 -9.35 7.69 -47.25
N GLU A 382 -9.99 7.76 -46.09
CA GLU A 382 -11.37 8.24 -45.97
C GLU A 382 -11.45 9.76 -46.14
N GLU A 383 -10.47 10.53 -45.64
CA GLU A 383 -10.35 11.96 -45.93
C GLU A 383 -10.06 12.26 -47.42
N GLU A 384 -9.17 11.49 -48.07
CA GLU A 384 -8.92 11.62 -49.52
C GLU A 384 -10.13 11.20 -50.38
N ALA A 385 -10.96 10.26 -49.90
CA ALA A 385 -12.19 9.86 -50.57
C ALA A 385 -13.32 10.88 -50.41
N ALA A 386 -13.34 11.64 -49.31
CA ALA A 386 -14.32 12.70 -49.07
C ALA A 386 -14.03 13.99 -49.86
N ASP A 387 -12.77 14.26 -50.25
CA ASP A 387 -12.37 15.47 -50.99
C ASP A 387 -12.42 15.30 -52.53
N SER A 388 -12.87 14.14 -53.04
CA SER A 388 -12.89 13.82 -54.48
C SER A 388 -14.28 13.79 -55.12
N THR A 389 -15.22 14.61 -54.63
CA THR A 389 -16.48 14.91 -55.34
C THR A 389 -16.74 16.39 -55.49
N GLU A 390 -15.99 17.08 -56.35
CA GLU A 390 -16.47 18.26 -57.09
C GLU A 390 -15.61 18.53 -58.34
N GLU A 391 -16.28 18.53 -59.53
CA GLU A 391 -15.89 19.08 -60.85
C GLU A 391 -14.51 18.67 -61.45
N GLY A 392 -14.36 18.12 -62.67
CA GLY A 392 -14.98 18.47 -63.94
C GLY A 392 -13.90 18.66 -65.03
N THR A 393 -13.94 17.83 -66.08
CA THR A 393 -13.40 18.02 -67.46
C THR A 393 -11.88 17.95 -67.80
N SER A 394 -11.55 16.86 -68.52
CA SER A 394 -10.78 16.74 -69.79
C SER A 394 -9.34 17.31 -69.94
N HIS A 395 -8.34 16.44 -70.09
CA HIS A 395 -7.67 16.07 -71.37
C HIS A 395 -6.30 15.38 -71.14
N SER A 396 -5.98 14.44 -72.03
CA SER A 396 -4.82 13.53 -72.08
C SER A 396 -3.50 14.18 -72.56
N PRO A 397 -2.33 13.47 -72.49
CA PRO A 397 -1.00 14.00 -72.12
C PRO A 397 -0.06 14.24 -73.32
N PRO A 398 1.26 14.56 -73.14
CA PRO A 398 2.28 13.51 -72.95
C PRO A 398 3.55 13.88 -72.11
N GLU A 399 4.26 12.82 -71.68
CA GLU A 399 5.67 12.78 -71.22
C GLU A 399 6.69 12.98 -72.41
N PRO A 400 8.01 12.72 -72.25
CA PRO A 400 9.03 13.32 -71.38
C PRO A 400 10.30 13.71 -72.19
N GLU A 401 11.36 14.23 -71.53
CA GLU A 401 12.81 14.04 -71.85
C GLU A 401 13.62 15.12 -71.08
N ASN A 402 14.43 14.78 -70.07
CA ASN A 402 15.78 14.21 -70.11
C ASN A 402 16.85 15.12 -70.75
N ASN A 403 17.79 15.60 -69.93
CA ASN A 403 19.23 15.82 -70.19
C ASN A 403 19.80 16.70 -69.07
N GLN A 404 20.51 16.17 -68.07
CA GLN A 404 21.93 15.81 -68.05
C GLN A 404 22.94 16.93 -68.38
N THR A 405 23.95 16.99 -67.49
CA THR A 405 25.32 17.54 -67.60
C THR A 405 25.54 19.05 -67.39
N ALA A 406 26.63 19.53 -66.80
CA ALA A 406 27.70 19.02 -65.92
C ALA A 406 28.70 20.18 -65.67
N ILE A 407 29.42 20.15 -64.54
CA ILE A 407 30.80 20.68 -64.33
C ILE A 407 30.95 22.24 -64.33
N SER A 408 31.44 22.94 -63.31
CA SER A 408 32.80 22.87 -62.73
C SER A 408 32.99 23.88 -61.58
N ASN A 409 33.71 23.45 -60.52
CA ASN A 409 34.81 24.07 -59.75
C ASN A 409 34.96 25.62 -59.72
N SER A 410 35.26 26.33 -58.63
CA SER A 410 36.09 25.99 -57.45
C SER A 410 36.07 27.12 -56.40
N SER A 411 36.42 26.75 -55.15
CA SER A 411 37.17 27.50 -54.11
C SER A 411 36.51 28.68 -53.38
N GLN A 412 36.27 28.54 -52.07
CA GLN A 412 37.15 29.05 -51.00
C GLN A 412 36.59 28.74 -49.60
N GLN A 413 37.52 28.51 -48.66
CA GLN A 413 37.31 28.15 -47.25
C GLN A 413 36.63 29.25 -46.44
N ASN A 414 35.81 28.87 -45.44
CA ASN A 414 35.97 29.32 -44.05
C ASN A 414 35.11 28.48 -43.08
N ASN A 415 35.69 28.23 -41.90
CA ASN A 415 35.12 27.58 -40.72
C ASN A 415 33.77 28.18 -40.30
N ASP A 416 32.85 27.34 -39.83
CA ASP A 416 32.38 27.42 -38.44
C ASP A 416 31.66 26.14 -37.99
N GLN A 417 31.76 25.89 -36.68
CA GLN A 417 31.28 24.73 -35.93
C GLN A 417 29.75 24.59 -35.98
N THR A 418 29.24 23.37 -36.03
CA THR A 418 27.94 22.98 -35.45
C THR A 418 27.90 21.46 -35.25
N ASP A 419 27.30 21.07 -34.12
CA ASP A 419 27.26 19.74 -33.52
C ASP A 419 26.73 18.61 -34.42
N PRO A 420 27.09 17.33 -34.16
CA PRO A 420 26.50 16.21 -34.88
C PRO A 420 25.06 16.00 -34.39
N GLU A 421 24.12 16.10 -35.32
CA GLU A 421 22.75 15.58 -35.16
C GLU A 421 22.83 14.09 -34.76
N PRO A 422 22.01 13.64 -33.79
CA PRO A 422 21.96 12.23 -33.45
C PRO A 422 21.30 11.47 -34.59
N GLU A 423 22.02 10.49 -35.13
CA GLU A 423 21.48 9.46 -36.02
C GLU A 423 20.21 8.87 -35.36
N GLU A 424 19.07 9.07 -36.01
CA GLU A 424 17.85 8.31 -35.73
C GLU A 424 18.17 6.83 -35.98
N ASN A 425 18.48 6.12 -34.90
CA ASN A 425 18.42 4.67 -34.88
C ASN A 425 16.95 4.29 -35.05
N GLU A 426 16.54 4.06 -36.30
CA GLU A 426 15.38 3.23 -36.65
C GLU A 426 15.57 1.84 -36.04
N THR A 427 15.21 1.73 -34.77
CA THR A 427 15.03 0.46 -34.09
C THR A 427 13.76 -0.14 -34.69
N LYS A 428 13.95 -1.09 -35.63
CA LYS A 428 12.90 -2.00 -36.07
C LYS A 428 12.14 -2.50 -34.83
N LYS A 429 10.89 -2.06 -34.63
CA LYS A 429 9.98 -2.59 -33.61
C LYS A 429 9.86 -4.09 -33.87
N GLU A 430 10.57 -4.90 -33.07
CA GLU A 430 10.30 -6.33 -33.01
C GLU A 430 8.83 -6.50 -32.59
N SER A 431 8.06 -7.25 -33.39
CA SER A 431 6.70 -7.64 -33.04
C SER A 431 6.72 -8.36 -31.69
N SER A 432 6.30 -7.66 -30.64
CA SER A 432 6.21 -8.23 -29.29
C SER A 432 5.08 -9.26 -29.28
N VAL A 433 5.36 -10.46 -28.76
CA VAL A 433 4.35 -11.52 -28.63
C VAL A 433 3.47 -11.19 -27.41
N PRO A 434 2.16 -10.99 -27.57
CA PRO A 434 1.26 -10.75 -26.44
C PRO A 434 1.25 -11.94 -25.48
N THR A 435 1.25 -11.65 -24.18
CA THR A 435 1.26 -12.69 -23.13
C THR A 435 0.29 -12.35 -22.01
N CYS A 436 -0.12 -13.37 -21.26
CA CYS A 436 -0.96 -13.22 -20.07
C CYS A 436 -0.41 -14.02 -18.88
N GLN A 437 -0.88 -13.65 -17.70
CA GLN A 437 -0.83 -14.45 -16.48
C GLN A 437 -2.22 -14.39 -15.85
N GLY A 438 -2.65 -15.47 -15.20
CA GLY A 438 -4.00 -15.56 -14.67
C GLY A 438 -4.06 -16.50 -13.48
N GLU A 439 -4.94 -16.20 -12.54
CA GLU A 439 -5.19 -17.02 -11.36
C GLU A 439 -6.63 -16.88 -10.88
N LEU A 440 -7.15 -17.98 -10.31
CA LEU A 440 -8.41 -17.98 -9.58
C LEU A 440 -8.14 -17.71 -8.09
N ARG A 441 -8.73 -16.64 -7.56
CA ARG A 441 -8.51 -16.13 -6.20
C ARG A 441 -9.76 -16.30 -5.34
N ARG A 442 -9.56 -16.53 -4.04
CA ARG A 442 -10.62 -16.47 -3.02
C ARG A 442 -10.29 -15.41 -1.98
N TRP A 443 -11.25 -14.53 -1.76
CA TRP A 443 -11.19 -13.42 -0.81
C TRP A 443 -12.15 -13.67 0.36
N LYS A 444 -11.69 -13.41 1.58
CA LYS A 444 -12.43 -13.54 2.83
C LYS A 444 -11.81 -12.61 3.88
N THR A 445 -12.45 -12.49 5.04
CA THR A 445 -11.95 -11.70 6.17
C THR A 445 -10.46 -11.92 6.44
N GLY A 446 -9.72 -10.83 6.53
CA GLY A 446 -8.28 -10.80 6.78
C GLY A 446 -7.40 -10.93 5.53
N HIS A 447 -7.95 -11.15 4.33
CA HIS A 447 -7.15 -11.16 3.09
C HIS A 447 -6.86 -9.73 2.59
N TYR A 448 -5.70 -9.53 1.96
CA TYR A 448 -5.26 -8.24 1.42
C TYR A 448 -4.11 -8.37 0.40
N THR A 449 -3.79 -7.28 -0.29
CA THR A 449 -2.57 -7.05 -1.07
C THR A 449 -2.01 -5.67 -0.75
N LEU A 450 -0.69 -5.52 -0.77
CA LEU A 450 0.03 -4.29 -0.43
C LEU A 450 0.92 -3.84 -1.58
N ILE A 451 1.15 -2.54 -1.66
CA ILE A 451 2.22 -1.96 -2.46
C ILE A 451 3.56 -2.27 -1.78
N HIS A 452 4.56 -2.61 -2.59
CA HIS A 452 5.89 -2.89 -2.08
C HIS A 452 6.97 -2.44 -3.09
N ASP A 453 8.22 -2.31 -2.62
CA ASP A 453 9.39 -1.84 -3.40
C ASP A 453 9.66 -2.59 -4.73
N HIS A 454 8.98 -3.71 -4.95
CA HIS A 454 9.13 -4.56 -6.15
C HIS A 454 7.87 -4.63 -7.01
N SER A 455 6.82 -3.88 -6.69
CA SER A 455 5.69 -3.68 -7.59
C SER A 455 6.23 -3.00 -8.84
N LYS A 456 6.41 -3.78 -9.91
CA LYS A 456 6.94 -3.29 -11.17
C LYS A 456 5.86 -2.44 -11.83
N ALA A 457 6.20 -1.21 -12.17
CA ALA A 457 5.41 -0.42 -13.10
C ALA A 457 5.69 -0.97 -14.50
N GLU A 458 4.70 -1.60 -15.10
CA GLU A 458 4.72 -2.13 -16.45
C GLU A 458 3.39 -1.79 -17.10
N PHE A 459 3.39 -1.46 -18.39
CA PHE A 459 2.14 -1.36 -19.14
C PHE A 459 1.47 -2.73 -19.16
N ALA A 460 0.27 -2.81 -18.58
CA ALA A 460 -0.51 -4.03 -18.46
C ALA A 460 -1.99 -3.69 -18.54
N LEU A 461 -2.78 -4.66 -19.00
CA LEU A 461 -4.25 -4.63 -18.94
C LEU A 461 -4.68 -5.61 -17.86
N ASP A 462 -5.22 -5.09 -16.76
CA ASP A 462 -5.76 -5.91 -15.68
C ASP A 462 -7.22 -6.28 -15.96
N LEU A 463 -7.56 -7.55 -15.77
CA LEU A 463 -8.91 -8.09 -15.96
C LEU A 463 -9.37 -8.80 -14.70
N ILE A 464 -10.55 -8.43 -14.20
CA ILE A 464 -11.16 -9.02 -12.99
C ILE A 464 -12.59 -9.46 -13.28
N LEU A 465 -12.87 -10.75 -13.11
CA LEU A 465 -14.22 -11.31 -13.10
C LEU A 465 -14.62 -11.70 -11.67
N TYR A 466 -15.66 -11.07 -11.13
CA TYR A 466 -16.18 -11.37 -9.80
C TYR A 466 -17.20 -12.51 -9.82
N CYS A 467 -17.20 -13.37 -8.80
CA CYS A 467 -18.13 -14.49 -8.63
C CYS A 467 -18.56 -14.59 -7.16
N GLY A 468 -19.87 -14.75 -6.90
CA GLY A 468 -20.41 -15.04 -5.56
C GLY A 468 -20.19 -13.94 -4.51
N CYS A 469 -20.35 -12.68 -4.91
CA CYS A 469 -20.17 -11.50 -4.06
C CYS A 469 -21.46 -10.67 -3.89
N GLU A 470 -22.62 -11.32 -3.97
CA GLU A 470 -23.92 -10.66 -3.78
C GLU A 470 -24.03 -10.09 -2.35
N GLY A 471 -24.37 -8.80 -2.25
CA GLY A 471 -24.45 -8.08 -0.97
C GLY A 471 -23.10 -7.71 -0.35
N TRP A 472 -22.02 -7.74 -1.14
CA TRP A 472 -20.73 -7.21 -0.74
C TRP A 472 -20.74 -5.67 -0.81
N GLU A 473 -20.40 -5.03 0.30
CA GLU A 473 -20.38 -3.57 0.42
C GLU A 473 -18.93 -3.05 0.53
N PRO A 474 -18.63 -1.82 0.07
CA PRO A 474 -17.29 -1.23 0.15
C PRO A 474 -16.70 -1.21 1.57
N GLU A 475 -17.55 -1.06 2.59
CA GLU A 475 -17.15 -1.03 4.01
C GLU A 475 -16.55 -2.36 4.49
N TYR A 476 -16.76 -3.46 3.75
CA TYR A 476 -16.15 -4.76 4.04
C TYR A 476 -14.71 -4.85 3.53
N GLY A 477 -14.25 -3.86 2.77
CA GLY A 477 -12.98 -3.89 2.05
C GLY A 477 -13.03 -4.84 0.85
N GLY A 478 -11.87 -5.33 0.41
CA GLY A 478 -11.76 -6.30 -0.69
C GLY A 478 -11.96 -5.72 -2.10
N PHE A 479 -12.23 -4.42 -2.24
CA PHE A 479 -12.16 -3.71 -3.51
C PHE A 479 -10.70 -3.57 -3.97
N THR A 480 -10.50 -3.44 -5.28
CA THR A 480 -9.20 -3.14 -5.88
C THR A 480 -9.11 -1.63 -6.10
N SER A 481 -8.02 -1.03 -5.63
CA SER A 481 -7.74 0.40 -5.75
C SER A 481 -6.50 0.59 -6.63
N TYR A 482 -6.57 1.52 -7.59
CA TYR A 482 -5.43 1.95 -8.39
C TYR A 482 -4.99 3.32 -7.90
N ILE A 483 -3.68 3.51 -7.75
CA ILE A 483 -3.11 4.78 -7.26
C ILE A 483 -1.95 5.22 -8.13
N ALA A 484 -1.78 6.53 -8.26
CA ALA A 484 -0.62 7.10 -8.92
C ALA A 484 0.65 6.87 -8.09
N LYS A 485 1.76 6.53 -8.76
CA LYS A 485 3.00 6.16 -8.08
C LYS A 485 3.60 7.37 -7.35
N GLY A 486 3.64 7.29 -6.02
CA GLY A 486 4.22 8.33 -5.16
C GLY A 486 3.25 9.45 -4.81
N GLU A 487 1.95 9.25 -5.07
CA GLU A 487 0.88 10.17 -4.72
C GLU A 487 -0.11 9.48 -3.76
N ASP A 488 -0.87 10.28 -3.02
CA ASP A 488 -1.89 9.81 -2.08
C ASP A 488 -3.29 9.76 -2.73
N GLU A 489 -3.40 10.10 -4.02
CA GLU A 489 -4.68 10.14 -4.75
C GLU A 489 -4.99 8.79 -5.42
N GLU A 490 -6.19 8.29 -5.15
CA GLU A 490 -6.80 7.14 -5.82
C GLU A 490 -7.30 7.58 -7.21
N VAL A 491 -7.00 6.77 -8.23
CA VAL A 491 -7.23 7.06 -9.66
C VAL A 491 -8.47 6.37 -10.16
#